data_AF-A0A2B0LRA2-F1
#
_entry.id   AF-A0A2B0LRA2-F1
#
_cell.length_a   1.000
_cell.length_b   1.000
_cell.length_c   1.000
_cell.angle_alpha   90.00
_cell.angle_beta   90.00
_cell.angle_gamma   90.00
#
_symmetry.space_group_name_H-M   'P 1'
#
loop_
_entity.id
_entity.type
_entity.pdbx_description
1 polymer ?
#
loop_
_entity_poly.entity_id
_entity_poly.type
_entity_poly.pdbx_seq_one_letter_code
_entity_poly.pdbx_strand_id
1 'polypeptide(L)'
;MIKLYLKGESTSNIAKMANVSPRYVRMVLTDNNVEKRERGSWKRKYHLNEDYFKNWSNNMAYILGFFIADGVILKDNQTVSISQKESRILEDIKIELNSDQPLYQNKNTGVYMLNLNSKIMKKDLIHIHGITPCKSYDVKFPFIPQEYLHHFIRGYFDGDGHVNPQRHFVSFVGGSYHFMNSLKQILKEYNYQPKFINKEKQYRIYLSGKNTIKKFSEWIYTDKELFLQRKHEIFQLKK
;
A
#
# COMPACT_ATOMS: atom_id res chain seq x y z
N MET A 1 23.92 -25.61 2.41
CA MET A 1 22.84 -25.54 1.40
C MET A 1 21.66 -24.72 1.88
N ILE A 2 21.01 -25.07 3.00
CA ILE A 2 19.82 -24.37 3.53
C ILE A 2 20.07 -22.86 3.72
N LYS A 3 21.17 -22.48 4.40
CA LYS A 3 21.54 -21.06 4.59
C LYS A 3 21.63 -20.27 3.28
N LEU A 4 22.15 -20.86 2.20
CA LEU A 4 22.23 -20.20 0.89
C LEU A 4 20.84 -20.04 0.26
N TYR A 5 20.00 -21.08 0.38
CA TYR A 5 18.62 -21.02 -0.12
C TYR A 5 17.79 -19.95 0.58
N LEU A 6 17.92 -19.83 1.91
CA LEU A 6 17.26 -18.81 2.72
C LEU A 6 17.78 -17.40 2.40
N LYS A 7 19.03 -17.26 1.93
CA LYS A 7 19.59 -16.00 1.41
C LYS A 7 19.15 -15.67 -0.03
N GLY A 8 18.29 -16.49 -0.63
CA GLY A 8 17.73 -16.24 -1.97
C GLY A 8 18.39 -17.01 -3.11
N GLU A 9 19.47 -17.75 -2.88
CA GLU A 9 20.17 -18.49 -3.94
C GLU A 9 19.31 -19.59 -4.56
N SER A 10 19.35 -19.72 -5.89
CA SER A 10 18.55 -20.73 -6.59
C SER A 10 19.04 -22.15 -6.28
N THR A 11 18.13 -23.13 -6.29
CA THR A 11 18.53 -24.54 -6.09
C THR A 11 19.53 -25.01 -7.14
N SER A 12 19.46 -24.47 -8.35
CA SER A 12 20.43 -24.72 -9.42
C SER A 12 21.81 -24.14 -9.13
N ASN A 13 21.91 -22.92 -8.59
CA ASN A 13 23.19 -22.32 -8.20
C ASN A 13 23.80 -23.06 -7.01
N ILE A 14 23.01 -23.35 -5.99
CA ILE A 14 23.46 -24.12 -4.81
C ILE A 14 23.96 -25.50 -5.24
N ALA A 15 23.25 -26.16 -6.16
CA ALA A 15 23.65 -27.44 -6.72
C ALA A 15 25.01 -27.37 -7.43
N LYS A 16 25.23 -26.34 -8.26
CA LYS A 16 26.52 -26.08 -8.92
C LYS A 16 27.63 -25.82 -7.90
N MET A 17 27.40 -24.93 -6.92
CA MET A 17 28.39 -24.57 -5.90
C MET A 17 28.79 -25.75 -5.03
N ALA A 18 27.84 -26.65 -4.73
CA ALA A 18 28.06 -27.80 -3.88
C ALA A 18 28.37 -29.09 -4.66
N ASN A 19 28.53 -29.01 -5.99
CA ASN A 19 28.75 -30.14 -6.89
C ASN A 19 27.78 -31.33 -6.68
N VAL A 20 26.48 -31.02 -6.56
CA VAL A 20 25.40 -32.00 -6.40
C VAL A 20 24.29 -31.76 -7.42
N SER A 21 23.35 -32.69 -7.54
CA SER A 21 22.17 -32.46 -8.39
C SER A 21 21.19 -31.45 -7.74
N PRO A 22 20.46 -30.63 -8.52
CA PRO A 22 19.36 -29.82 -8.01
C PRO A 22 18.27 -30.64 -7.30
N ARG A 23 18.13 -31.92 -7.66
CA ARG A 23 17.24 -32.87 -6.96
C ARG A 23 17.71 -33.10 -5.53
N TYR A 24 19.00 -33.32 -5.31
CA TYR A 24 19.57 -33.49 -3.98
C TYR A 24 19.37 -32.25 -3.12
N VAL A 25 19.58 -31.05 -3.66
CA VAL A 25 19.31 -29.80 -2.94
C VAL A 25 17.84 -29.72 -2.50
N ARG A 26 16.88 -30.08 -3.37
CA ARG A 26 15.45 -30.10 -3.03
C ARG A 26 15.09 -31.14 -1.98
N MET A 27 15.76 -32.29 -1.98
CA MET A 27 15.62 -33.34 -0.98
C MET A 27 16.06 -32.80 0.39
N VAL A 28 17.27 -32.25 0.47
CA VAL A 28 17.81 -31.61 1.69
C VAL A 28 16.86 -30.54 2.24
N LEU A 29 16.28 -29.69 1.38
CA LEU A 29 15.29 -28.70 1.82
C LEU A 29 14.02 -29.35 2.38
N THR A 30 13.54 -30.42 1.75
CA THR A 30 12.32 -31.13 2.17
C THR A 30 12.53 -31.88 3.47
N ASP A 31 13.65 -32.59 3.62
CA ASP A 31 14.04 -33.35 4.82
C ASP A 31 14.23 -32.45 6.05
N ASN A 32 14.48 -31.16 5.82
CA ASN A 32 14.63 -30.14 6.86
C ASN A 32 13.40 -29.22 6.99
N ASN A 33 12.25 -29.59 6.42
CA ASN A 33 10.99 -28.83 6.48
C ASN A 33 11.13 -27.38 6.00
N VAL A 34 12.01 -27.11 5.03
CA VAL A 34 12.17 -25.78 4.44
C VAL A 34 11.11 -25.58 3.35
N GLU A 35 10.26 -24.58 3.54
CA GLU A 35 9.23 -24.23 2.57
C GLU A 35 9.84 -23.83 1.22
N LYS A 36 9.25 -24.35 0.14
CA LYS A 36 9.72 -24.08 -1.23
C LYS A 36 9.16 -22.74 -1.69
N ARG A 37 10.04 -21.85 -2.14
CA ARG A 37 9.66 -20.57 -2.75
C ARG A 37 8.70 -20.76 -3.92
N GLU A 38 7.81 -19.78 -4.08
CA GLU A 38 6.87 -19.69 -5.18
C GLU A 38 7.53 -19.84 -6.55
N ARG A 39 6.86 -20.54 -7.48
CA ARG A 39 7.41 -20.83 -8.81
C ARG A 39 7.70 -19.53 -9.55
N GLY A 40 8.96 -19.34 -9.97
CA GLY A 40 9.42 -18.16 -10.71
C GLY A 40 9.99 -17.04 -9.84
N SER A 41 9.92 -17.14 -8.51
CA SER A 41 10.52 -16.17 -7.58
C SER A 41 12.02 -15.94 -7.83
N TRP A 42 12.77 -17.00 -8.16
CA TRP A 42 14.20 -16.93 -8.50
C TRP A 42 14.51 -16.17 -9.80
N LYS A 43 13.50 -15.86 -10.63
CA LYS A 43 13.66 -15.03 -11.84
C LYS A 43 13.46 -13.55 -11.56
N ARG A 44 13.10 -13.15 -10.34
CA ARG A 44 12.90 -11.75 -9.99
C ARG A 44 14.24 -11.03 -10.07
N LYS A 45 14.26 -9.90 -10.79
CA LYS A 45 15.45 -9.07 -10.98
C LYS A 45 15.78 -8.22 -9.74
N TYR A 46 14.75 -7.77 -9.04
CA TYR A 46 14.83 -6.79 -7.96
C TYR A 46 14.44 -7.41 -6.63
N HIS A 47 15.20 -7.10 -5.57
CA HIS A 47 14.89 -7.48 -4.20
C HIS A 47 13.65 -6.74 -3.68
N LEU A 48 12.90 -7.39 -2.78
CA LEU A 48 11.67 -6.88 -2.19
C LEU A 48 11.32 -7.71 -0.94
N ASN A 49 10.91 -7.07 0.15
CA ASN A 49 10.24 -7.76 1.25
C ASN A 49 8.86 -8.25 0.80
N GLU A 50 8.76 -9.51 0.41
CA GLU A 50 7.52 -10.08 -0.10
C GLU A 50 6.44 -10.30 0.95
N ASP A 51 6.85 -10.47 2.21
CA ASP A 51 5.99 -10.76 3.36
C ASP A 51 5.52 -9.48 4.07
N TYR A 52 5.77 -8.31 3.47
CA TYR A 52 5.53 -7.00 4.10
C TYR A 52 4.09 -6.81 4.60
N PHE A 53 3.10 -7.31 3.87
CA PHE A 53 1.69 -7.14 4.23
C PHE A 53 1.15 -8.17 5.23
N LYS A 54 2.01 -9.02 5.81
CA LYS A 54 1.61 -10.04 6.80
C LYS A 54 1.57 -9.53 8.23
N ASN A 55 2.33 -8.48 8.54
CA ASN A 55 2.42 -7.91 9.88
C ASN A 55 1.99 -6.45 9.86
N TRP A 56 1.26 -6.02 10.89
CA TRP A 56 0.85 -4.63 11.02
C TRP A 56 1.98 -3.76 11.58
N SER A 57 2.07 -2.55 11.01
CA SER A 57 2.89 -1.44 11.49
C SER A 57 2.23 -0.13 11.04
N ASN A 58 2.68 1.00 11.59
CA ASN A 58 2.20 2.33 11.20
C ASN A 58 2.37 2.58 9.69
N ASN A 59 3.55 2.23 9.15
CA ASN A 59 3.86 2.37 7.73
C ASN A 59 3.13 1.35 6.86
N MET A 60 2.93 0.12 7.33
CA MET A 60 2.16 -0.87 6.59
C MET A 60 0.70 -0.40 6.41
N ALA A 61 0.06 0.08 7.47
CA ALA A 61 -1.31 0.60 7.40
C ALA A 61 -1.40 1.83 6.49
N TYR A 62 -0.44 2.75 6.58
CA TYR A 62 -0.33 3.87 5.64
C TYR A 62 -0.22 3.41 4.19
N ILE A 63 0.70 2.49 3.89
CA ILE A 63 0.91 1.96 2.54
C ILE A 63 -0.36 1.26 2.03
N LEU A 64 -1.05 0.50 2.88
CA LEU A 64 -2.31 -0.17 2.49
C LEU A 64 -3.41 0.83 2.13
N GLY A 65 -3.57 1.89 2.92
CA GLY A 65 -4.51 2.98 2.63
C GLY A 65 -4.16 3.72 1.34
N PHE A 66 -2.88 4.06 1.18
CA PHE A 66 -2.35 4.70 -0.03
C PHE A 66 -2.53 3.82 -1.27
N PHE A 67 -2.34 2.51 -1.13
CA PHE A 67 -2.57 1.52 -2.17
C PHE A 67 -4.04 1.41 -2.57
N ILE A 68 -4.98 1.51 -1.63
CA ILE A 68 -6.41 1.53 -1.96
C ILE A 68 -6.80 2.78 -2.74
N ALA A 69 -6.15 3.91 -2.53
CA ALA A 69 -6.32 5.11 -3.35
C ALA A 69 -5.70 4.92 -4.75
N ASP A 70 -4.37 4.82 -4.83
CA ASP A 70 -3.61 4.98 -6.08
C ASP A 70 -2.94 3.70 -6.59
N GLY A 71 -3.14 2.59 -5.89
CA GLY A 71 -2.56 1.29 -6.23
C GLY A 71 -3.38 0.50 -7.26
N VAL A 72 -2.70 -0.35 -8.02
CA VAL A 72 -3.28 -1.26 -9.02
C VAL A 72 -2.70 -2.66 -8.83
N ILE A 73 -3.58 -3.66 -8.74
CA ILE A 73 -3.20 -5.08 -8.87
C ILE A 73 -3.50 -5.49 -10.31
N LEU A 74 -2.47 -5.83 -11.08
CA LEU A 74 -2.65 -6.32 -12.45
C LEU A 74 -3.25 -7.72 -12.44
N LYS A 75 -4.25 -7.97 -13.30
CA LYS A 75 -4.97 -9.26 -13.33
C LYS A 75 -4.06 -10.39 -13.83
N ASP A 76 -3.35 -10.13 -14.93
CA ASP A 76 -2.70 -11.17 -15.74
C ASP A 76 -1.29 -11.55 -15.27
N ASN A 77 -0.71 -10.82 -14.33
CA ASN A 77 0.64 -11.09 -13.81
C ASN A 77 0.75 -10.82 -12.30
N GLN A 78 1.95 -10.99 -11.75
CA GLN A 78 2.26 -10.78 -10.32
C GLN A 78 2.53 -9.32 -9.93
N THR A 79 2.26 -8.36 -10.82
CA THR A 79 2.64 -6.96 -10.58
C THR A 79 1.61 -6.24 -9.72
N VAL A 80 2.12 -5.59 -8.68
CA VAL A 80 1.44 -4.63 -7.82
C VAL A 80 2.08 -3.28 -8.11
N SER A 81 1.30 -2.30 -8.55
CA SER A 81 1.81 -0.99 -8.99
C SER A 81 1.25 0.13 -8.14
N ILE A 82 2.08 1.11 -7.79
CA ILE A 82 1.67 2.37 -7.19
C ILE A 82 2.15 3.49 -8.11
N SER A 83 1.25 4.42 -8.45
CA SER A 83 1.56 5.52 -9.37
C SER A 83 1.36 6.87 -8.68
N GLN A 84 2.31 7.79 -8.85
CA GLN A 84 2.22 9.16 -8.33
C GLN A 84 2.96 10.17 -9.23
N LYS A 85 2.51 11.42 -9.19
CA LYS A 85 3.21 12.53 -9.86
C LYS A 85 4.50 12.90 -9.13
N GLU A 86 4.51 12.81 -7.80
CA GLU A 86 5.68 13.10 -6.96
C GLU A 86 6.43 11.79 -6.68
N SER A 87 7.69 11.71 -7.08
CA SER A 87 8.50 10.49 -6.90
C SER A 87 8.89 10.23 -5.44
N ARG A 88 9.02 11.27 -4.62
CA ARG A 88 9.52 11.17 -3.23
C ARG A 88 8.77 10.14 -2.41
N ILE A 89 7.43 10.17 -2.42
CA ILE A 89 6.63 9.21 -1.65
C ILE A 89 6.79 7.77 -2.16
N LEU A 90 7.03 7.58 -3.45
CA LEU A 90 7.30 6.25 -4.01
C LEU A 90 8.69 5.75 -3.62
N GLU A 91 9.68 6.65 -3.53
CA GLU A 91 11.01 6.32 -3.00
C GLU A 91 10.96 5.94 -1.52
N ASP A 92 10.23 6.70 -0.71
CA ASP A 92 10.05 6.41 0.72
C ASP A 92 9.34 5.05 0.92
N ILE A 93 8.29 4.77 0.15
CA ILE A 93 7.62 3.45 0.14
C ILE A 93 8.57 2.35 -0.32
N LYS A 94 9.39 2.59 -1.35
CA LYS A 94 10.36 1.61 -1.84
C LYS A 94 11.38 1.23 -0.74
N ILE A 95 11.87 2.22 0.01
CA ILE A 95 12.78 2.01 1.14
C ILE A 95 12.10 1.21 2.24
N GLU A 96 10.87 1.57 2.64
CA GLU A 96 10.08 0.87 3.65
C GLU A 96 9.85 -0.61 3.28
N LEU A 97 9.58 -0.88 2.00
CA LEU A 97 9.40 -2.24 1.47
C LEU A 97 10.71 -3.02 1.33
N ASN A 98 11.86 -2.44 1.72
CA ASN A 98 13.20 -2.97 1.51
C ASN A 98 13.40 -3.47 0.07
N SER A 99 13.11 -2.58 -0.89
CA SER A 99 13.10 -2.89 -2.32
C SER A 99 14.18 -2.11 -3.07
N ASP A 100 14.80 -2.74 -4.07
CA ASP A 100 15.71 -2.08 -5.03
C ASP A 100 15.05 -1.84 -6.40
N GLN A 101 13.73 -2.06 -6.50
CA GLN A 101 12.95 -1.85 -7.72
C GLN A 101 13.03 -0.38 -8.19
N PRO A 102 13.55 -0.08 -9.39
CA PRO A 102 13.63 1.28 -9.87
C PRO A 102 12.24 1.85 -10.16
N LEU A 103 12.09 3.15 -9.90
CA LEU A 103 10.93 3.90 -10.37
C LEU A 103 11.00 4.08 -11.88
N TYR A 104 9.85 3.89 -12.54
CA TYR A 104 9.69 4.21 -13.95
C TYR A 104 8.88 5.49 -14.10
N GLN A 105 9.31 6.42 -14.94
CA GLN A 105 8.52 7.61 -15.27
C GLN A 105 7.89 7.46 -16.66
N ASN A 106 6.57 7.65 -16.74
CA ASN A 106 5.89 7.76 -18.01
C ASN A 106 6.25 9.10 -18.68
N LYS A 107 6.94 9.06 -19.82
CA LYS A 107 7.41 10.25 -20.55
C LYS A 107 6.29 11.18 -20.99
N ASN A 108 5.09 10.67 -21.23
CA ASN A 108 3.97 11.45 -21.73
C ASN A 108 3.18 12.15 -20.62
N THR A 109 3.04 11.51 -19.46
CA THR A 109 2.22 12.01 -18.35
C THR A 109 3.05 12.59 -17.20
N GLY A 110 4.35 12.32 -17.17
CA GLY A 110 5.25 12.67 -16.07
C GLY A 110 5.04 11.84 -14.79
N VAL A 111 4.09 10.89 -14.79
CA VAL A 111 3.74 10.06 -13.62
C VAL A 111 4.81 9.00 -13.40
N TYR A 112 5.28 8.90 -12.16
CA TYR A 112 6.17 7.85 -11.67
C TYR A 112 5.38 6.61 -11.25
N MET A 113 5.97 5.44 -11.46
CA MET A 113 5.37 4.13 -11.18
C MET A 113 6.38 3.25 -10.44
N LEU A 114 5.96 2.71 -9.30
CA LEU A 114 6.67 1.67 -8.56
C LEU A 114 6.00 0.31 -8.86
N ASN A 115 6.62 -0.48 -9.72
CA ASN A 115 6.08 -1.77 -10.19
C ASN A 115 6.71 -2.95 -9.42
N LEU A 116 6.06 -3.39 -8.36
CA LEU A 116 6.52 -4.47 -7.48
C LEU A 116 6.07 -5.83 -8.04
N ASN A 117 7.02 -6.74 -8.27
CA ASN A 117 6.76 -8.03 -8.91
C ASN A 117 6.87 -9.19 -7.92
N SER A 118 5.82 -9.42 -7.12
CA SER A 118 5.78 -10.50 -6.15
C SER A 118 4.42 -11.20 -6.11
N LYS A 119 4.45 -12.53 -6.26
CA LYS A 119 3.26 -13.37 -6.13
C LYS A 119 2.74 -13.40 -4.69
N ILE A 120 3.65 -13.40 -3.72
CA ILE A 120 3.32 -13.45 -2.29
C ILE A 120 2.64 -12.13 -1.90
N MET A 121 3.26 -10.99 -2.21
CA MET A 121 2.68 -9.66 -1.95
C MET A 121 1.30 -9.49 -2.60
N LYS A 122 1.13 -9.90 -3.86
CA LYS A 122 -0.16 -9.88 -4.55
C LYS A 122 -1.20 -10.77 -3.82
N LYS A 123 -0.81 -11.97 -3.42
CA LYS A 123 -1.67 -12.90 -2.66
C LYS A 123 -2.04 -12.32 -1.30
N ASP A 124 -1.11 -11.72 -0.58
CA ASP A 124 -1.34 -11.12 0.73
C ASP A 124 -2.35 -9.96 0.63
N LEU A 125 -2.20 -9.06 -0.34
CA LEU A 125 -3.17 -7.99 -0.60
C LEU A 125 -4.58 -8.52 -0.89
N ILE A 126 -4.70 -9.62 -1.67
CA ILE A 126 -5.99 -10.21 -2.02
C ILE A 126 -6.60 -10.98 -0.85
N HIS A 127 -5.83 -11.86 -0.21
CA HIS A 127 -6.35 -12.86 0.72
C HIS A 127 -6.36 -12.38 2.18
N ILE A 128 -5.38 -11.57 2.58
CA ILE A 128 -5.33 -11.01 3.94
C ILE A 128 -6.18 -9.73 4.00
N HIS A 129 -6.01 -8.84 3.01
CA HIS A 129 -6.61 -7.51 3.03
C HIS A 129 -7.87 -7.36 2.17
N GLY A 130 -8.26 -8.39 1.41
CA GLY A 130 -9.48 -8.37 0.60
C GLY A 130 -9.43 -7.42 -0.61
N ILE A 131 -8.24 -7.04 -1.07
CA ILE A 131 -8.06 -6.07 -2.17
C ILE A 131 -7.93 -6.82 -3.49
N THR A 132 -8.90 -6.66 -4.39
CA THR A 132 -8.94 -7.35 -5.68
C THR A 132 -8.45 -6.48 -6.84
N PRO A 133 -8.12 -7.06 -8.02
CA PRO A 133 -7.96 -6.29 -9.25
C PRO A 133 -9.22 -5.49 -9.60
N CYS A 134 -9.08 -4.36 -10.30
CA CYS A 134 -10.19 -3.46 -10.65
C CYS A 134 -11.02 -2.95 -9.45
N LYS A 135 -10.36 -2.82 -8.28
CA LYS A 135 -10.97 -2.47 -6.98
C LYS A 135 -11.81 -1.19 -6.93
N SER A 136 -11.64 -0.24 -7.86
CA SER A 136 -12.11 1.14 -7.70
C SER A 136 -13.61 1.30 -7.38
N TYR A 137 -14.46 0.37 -7.85
CA TYR A 137 -15.91 0.43 -7.66
C TYR A 137 -16.46 -0.54 -6.62
N ASP A 138 -15.73 -1.62 -6.30
CA ASP A 138 -16.25 -2.72 -5.46
C ASP A 138 -15.40 -3.03 -4.23
N VAL A 139 -14.35 -2.24 -3.98
CA VAL A 139 -13.49 -2.42 -2.79
C VAL A 139 -14.32 -2.29 -1.50
N LYS A 140 -14.11 -3.21 -0.57
CA LYS A 140 -14.65 -3.11 0.79
C LYS A 140 -13.62 -2.45 1.69
N PHE A 141 -14.07 -1.82 2.77
CA PHE A 141 -13.15 -1.31 3.78
C PHE A 141 -12.46 -2.51 4.44
N PRO A 142 -11.12 -2.61 4.39
CA PRO A 142 -10.40 -3.76 4.96
C PRO A 142 -10.47 -3.75 6.48
N PHE A 143 -10.25 -4.90 7.12
CA PHE A 143 -10.05 -4.94 8.56
C PHE A 143 -8.71 -4.26 8.90
N ILE A 144 -8.75 -3.26 9.78
CA ILE A 144 -7.57 -2.55 10.29
C ILE A 144 -7.64 -2.56 11.82
N PRO A 145 -6.59 -2.96 12.56
CA PRO A 145 -6.55 -2.81 14.01
C PRO A 145 -6.65 -1.33 14.41
N GLN A 146 -7.32 -1.06 15.53
CA GLN A 146 -7.73 0.28 15.91
C GLN A 146 -6.54 1.25 16.06
N GLU A 147 -5.42 0.76 16.57
CA GLU A 147 -4.18 1.53 16.73
C GLU A 147 -3.61 2.01 15.38
N TYR A 148 -3.80 1.27 14.29
CA TYR A 148 -3.28 1.61 12.97
C TYR A 148 -4.28 2.34 12.07
N LEU A 149 -5.55 2.45 12.49
CA LEU A 149 -6.64 2.98 11.68
C LEU A 149 -6.37 4.41 11.18
N HIS A 150 -5.80 5.25 12.04
CA HIS A 150 -5.48 6.63 11.69
C HIS A 150 -4.36 6.73 10.64
N HIS A 151 -3.38 5.82 10.66
CA HIS A 151 -2.36 5.71 9.62
C HIS A 151 -2.93 5.22 8.29
N PHE A 152 -3.85 4.26 8.32
CA PHE A 152 -4.57 3.82 7.12
C PHE A 152 -5.37 4.98 6.48
N ILE A 153 -6.13 5.72 7.30
CA ILE A 153 -6.90 6.88 6.83
C ILE A 153 -5.96 7.97 6.29
N ARG A 154 -4.81 8.20 6.92
CA ARG A 154 -3.76 9.09 6.37
C ARG A 154 -3.34 8.64 4.98
N GLY A 155 -3.00 7.35 4.80
CA GLY A 155 -2.58 6.81 3.51
C GLY A 155 -3.64 7.01 2.43
N TYR A 156 -4.89 6.65 2.73
CA TYR A 156 -5.99 6.83 1.78
C TYR A 156 -6.26 8.31 1.46
N PHE A 157 -6.23 9.16 2.49
CA PHE A 157 -6.34 10.61 2.32
C PHE A 157 -5.19 11.18 1.48
N ASP A 158 -3.97 10.72 1.68
CA ASP A 158 -2.79 11.20 0.97
C ASP A 158 -2.78 10.79 -0.51
N GLY A 159 -3.40 9.66 -0.85
CA GLY A 159 -3.67 9.31 -2.24
C GLY A 159 -4.80 10.14 -2.86
N ASP A 160 -6.06 9.87 -2.48
CA ASP A 160 -7.24 10.40 -3.19
C ASP A 160 -7.99 11.54 -2.45
N GLY A 161 -7.51 11.93 -1.28
CA GLY A 161 -8.06 13.03 -0.51
C GLY A 161 -7.70 14.42 -1.05
N HIS A 162 -8.44 15.43 -0.62
CA HIS A 162 -8.21 16.83 -0.94
C HIS A 162 -8.37 17.70 0.31
N VAL A 163 -7.51 18.70 0.46
CA VAL A 163 -7.60 19.74 1.49
C VAL A 163 -7.75 21.09 0.83
N ASN A 164 -8.73 21.87 1.28
CA ASN A 164 -8.97 23.23 0.85
C ASN A 164 -8.91 24.18 2.06
N PRO A 165 -7.76 24.84 2.28
CA PRO A 165 -7.58 25.70 3.45
C PRO A 165 -8.44 26.97 3.37
N GLN A 166 -8.71 27.50 2.16
CA GLN A 166 -9.48 28.73 1.98
C GLN A 166 -10.95 28.55 2.40
N ARG A 167 -11.55 27.43 2.01
CA ARG A 167 -12.94 27.09 2.32
C ARG A 167 -13.09 26.26 3.58
N HIS A 168 -11.99 25.98 4.27
CA HIS A 168 -11.94 25.16 5.47
C HIS A 168 -12.75 23.86 5.28
N PHE A 169 -12.37 23.05 4.29
CA PHE A 169 -12.79 21.65 4.26
C PHE A 169 -11.69 20.70 3.81
N VAL A 170 -11.83 19.43 4.21
CA VAL A 170 -11.18 18.29 3.56
C VAL A 170 -12.24 17.41 2.92
N SER A 171 -11.85 16.68 1.88
CA SER A 171 -12.74 15.74 1.23
C SER A 171 -12.05 14.45 0.83
N PHE A 172 -12.81 13.36 0.88
CA PHE A 172 -12.45 12.07 0.30
C PHE A 172 -13.30 11.85 -0.94
N VAL A 173 -12.73 11.20 -1.95
CA VAL A 173 -13.42 10.77 -3.16
C VAL A 173 -13.20 9.26 -3.29
N GLY A 174 -14.17 8.53 -3.83
CA GLY A 174 -14.03 7.11 -4.08
C GLY A 174 -15.17 6.57 -4.95
N GLY A 175 -14.89 5.53 -5.75
CA GLY A 175 -15.88 4.88 -6.60
C GLY A 175 -16.76 3.86 -5.88
N SER A 176 -16.24 3.24 -4.81
CA SER A 176 -16.98 2.22 -4.04
C SER A 176 -17.89 2.82 -2.98
N TYR A 177 -19.19 2.54 -3.10
CA TYR A 177 -20.17 2.90 -2.07
C TYR A 177 -19.86 2.24 -0.73
N HIS A 178 -19.53 0.95 -0.73
CA HIS A 178 -19.30 0.19 0.50
C HIS A 178 -18.10 0.72 1.28
N PHE A 179 -17.00 1.02 0.58
CA PHE A 179 -15.82 1.61 1.19
C PHE A 179 -16.14 3.00 1.77
N MET A 180 -16.75 3.86 0.95
CA MET A 180 -17.03 5.24 1.35
C MET A 180 -18.08 5.33 2.46
N ASN A 181 -19.09 4.47 2.46
CA ASN A 181 -20.05 4.41 3.57
C ASN A 181 -19.39 3.92 4.87
N SER A 182 -18.46 2.96 4.80
CA SER A 182 -17.72 2.50 5.97
C SER A 182 -16.80 3.60 6.54
N LEU A 183 -16.06 4.28 5.66
CA LEU A 183 -15.24 5.45 6.04
C LEU A 183 -16.08 6.55 6.70
N LYS A 184 -17.29 6.81 6.19
CA LYS A 184 -18.23 7.75 6.82
C LYS A 184 -18.61 7.33 8.24
N GLN A 185 -18.88 6.04 8.50
CA GLN A 185 -19.23 5.59 9.85
C GLN A 185 -18.04 5.71 10.80
N ILE A 186 -16.85 5.31 10.36
CA ILE A 186 -15.61 5.49 11.14
C ILE A 186 -15.41 6.96 11.50
N LEU A 187 -15.54 7.88 10.55
CA LEU A 187 -15.42 9.31 10.84
C LEU A 187 -16.47 9.78 11.87
N LYS A 188 -17.69 9.24 11.87
CA LYS A 188 -18.70 9.55 12.90
C LYS A 188 -18.31 9.00 14.28
N GLU A 189 -17.76 7.80 14.35
CA GLU A 189 -17.27 7.20 15.61
C GLU A 189 -16.16 8.05 16.24
N TYR A 190 -15.35 8.71 15.42
CA TYR A 190 -14.35 9.68 15.86
C TYR A 190 -14.91 11.11 16.05
N ASN A 191 -16.23 11.24 16.26
CA ASN A 191 -16.93 12.49 16.55
C ASN A 191 -16.86 13.56 15.44
N TYR A 192 -16.61 13.17 14.19
CA TYR A 192 -16.76 14.06 13.05
C TYR A 192 -18.20 14.07 12.52
N GLN A 193 -18.56 15.12 11.78
CA GLN A 193 -19.86 15.27 11.12
C GLN A 193 -19.71 15.24 9.59
N PRO A 194 -19.44 14.06 8.99
CA PRO A 194 -19.19 13.94 7.56
C PRO A 194 -20.43 14.19 6.72
N LYS A 195 -20.34 15.11 5.76
CA LYS A 195 -21.34 15.27 4.70
C LYS A 195 -21.04 14.29 3.56
N PHE A 196 -21.94 13.35 3.34
CA PHE A 196 -21.84 12.33 2.28
C PHE A 196 -22.62 12.75 1.04
N ILE A 197 -21.98 12.77 -0.12
CA ILE A 197 -22.58 13.16 -1.40
C ILE A 197 -22.43 12.01 -2.39
N ASN A 198 -23.54 11.56 -2.96
CA ASN A 198 -23.56 10.64 -4.09
C ASN A 198 -23.55 11.44 -5.40
N LYS A 199 -22.59 11.14 -6.29
CA LYS A 199 -22.44 11.74 -7.62
C LYS A 199 -22.34 10.62 -8.65
N GLU A 200 -23.39 9.81 -8.81
CA GLU A 200 -23.58 8.70 -9.77
C GLU A 200 -22.40 7.72 -9.92
N LYS A 201 -21.27 8.18 -10.46
CA LYS A 201 -20.01 7.46 -10.66
C LYS A 201 -19.01 7.57 -9.49
N GLN A 202 -19.23 8.48 -8.56
CA GLN A 202 -18.32 8.69 -7.42
C GLN A 202 -19.09 9.11 -6.16
N TYR A 203 -18.52 8.79 -5.01
CA TYR A 203 -18.99 9.21 -3.69
C TYR A 203 -18.00 10.19 -3.09
N ARG A 204 -18.48 11.15 -2.32
CA ARG A 204 -17.65 12.15 -1.66
C ARG A 204 -18.03 12.31 -0.20
N ILE A 205 -17.02 12.40 0.66
CA ILE A 205 -17.18 12.77 2.06
C ILE A 205 -16.52 14.13 2.26
N TYR A 206 -17.21 15.06 2.92
CA TYR A 206 -16.65 16.35 3.31
C TYR A 206 -16.63 16.48 4.83
N LEU A 207 -15.50 16.94 5.37
CA LEU A 207 -15.37 17.46 6.72
C LEU A 207 -15.10 18.96 6.61
N SER A 208 -15.95 19.78 7.23
CA SER A 208 -15.86 21.24 7.15
C SER A 208 -15.71 21.88 8.52
N GLY A 209 -15.13 23.07 8.52
CA GLY A 209 -14.92 23.89 9.73
C GLY A 209 -13.47 23.90 10.17
N LYS A 210 -12.99 25.09 10.57
CA LYS A 210 -11.58 25.32 10.94
C LYS A 210 -11.10 24.37 12.03
N ASN A 211 -11.87 24.24 13.11
CA ASN A 211 -11.54 23.35 14.22
C ASN A 211 -11.59 21.86 13.82
N THR A 212 -12.59 21.46 13.03
CA THR A 212 -12.75 20.09 12.51
C THR A 212 -11.52 19.67 11.71
N ILE A 213 -11.06 20.52 10.80
CA ILE A 213 -9.89 20.24 9.97
C ILE A 213 -8.62 20.17 10.81
N LYS A 214 -8.46 21.09 11.77
CA LYS A 214 -7.30 21.07 12.67
C LYS A 214 -7.23 19.74 13.43
N LYS A 215 -8.33 19.35 14.07
CA LYS A 215 -8.44 18.05 14.76
C LYS A 215 -8.20 16.86 13.84
N PHE A 216 -8.75 16.90 12.63
CA PHE A 216 -8.54 15.86 11.63
C PHE A 216 -7.07 15.73 11.24
N SER A 217 -6.39 16.84 10.97
CA SER A 217 -4.97 16.88 10.65
C SER A 217 -4.12 16.36 11.81
N GLU A 218 -4.35 16.85 13.03
CA GLU A 218 -3.66 16.38 14.24
C GLU A 218 -3.82 14.87 14.42
N TRP A 219 -5.03 14.35 14.23
CA TRP A 219 -5.31 12.92 14.34
C TRP A 219 -4.55 12.08 13.30
N ILE A 220 -4.71 12.33 12.00
CA ILE A 220 -4.13 11.46 10.96
C ILE A 220 -2.60 11.56 10.88
N TYR A 221 -2.03 12.68 11.32
CA TYR A 221 -0.58 12.93 11.32
C TYR A 221 0.09 12.73 12.68
N THR A 222 -0.63 12.19 13.66
CA THR A 222 -0.02 11.61 14.88
C THR A 222 1.00 10.54 14.46
N ASP A 223 2.18 10.56 15.08
CA ASP A 223 3.27 9.59 14.88
C ASP A 223 3.53 9.27 13.39
N LYS A 224 3.50 10.32 12.55
CA LYS A 224 3.73 10.18 11.11
C LYS A 224 5.19 9.89 10.79
N GLU A 225 5.39 8.86 9.97
CA GLU A 225 6.67 8.58 9.30
C GLU A 225 6.47 8.78 7.80
N LEU A 226 5.64 7.95 7.17
CA LEU A 226 5.22 8.11 5.78
C LEU A 226 4.02 9.05 5.64
N PHE A 227 4.14 10.04 4.74
CA PHE A 227 3.08 10.98 4.38
C PHE A 227 3.38 11.70 3.06
N LEU A 228 2.34 12.24 2.41
CA LEU A 228 2.52 13.09 1.24
C LEU A 228 2.79 14.55 1.65
N GLN A 229 4.02 15.00 1.42
CA GLN A 229 4.54 16.29 1.88
C GLN A 229 3.63 17.47 1.50
N ARG A 230 3.20 17.57 0.24
CA ARG A 230 2.36 18.69 -0.23
C ARG A 230 1.04 18.82 0.53
N LYS A 231 0.43 17.72 0.98
CA LYS A 231 -0.84 17.73 1.72
C LYS A 231 -0.61 18.13 3.16
N HIS A 232 0.43 17.58 3.77
CA HIS A 232 0.83 17.94 5.13
C HIS A 232 1.16 19.44 5.25
N GLU A 233 1.92 20.00 4.31
CA GLU A 233 2.29 21.42 4.29
C GLU A 233 1.06 22.34 4.23
N ILE A 234 0.02 21.97 3.46
CA ILE A 234 -1.22 22.75 3.39
C ILE A 234 -1.90 22.88 4.76
N PHE A 235 -1.88 21.84 5.60
CA PHE A 235 -2.43 21.92 6.95
C PHE A 235 -1.61 22.83 7.88
N GLN A 236 -0.31 22.98 7.62
CA GLN A 236 0.59 23.81 8.43
C GLN A 236 0.54 25.30 8.06
N LEU A 237 -0.10 25.66 6.94
CA LEU A 237 -0.30 27.05 6.56
C LEU A 237 -1.20 27.74 7.59
N LYS A 238 -0.58 28.43 8.55
CA LYS A 238 -1.28 29.28 9.52
C LYS A 238 -1.97 30.42 8.76
N LYS A 239 -3.30 30.48 8.86
CA LYS A 239 -4.12 31.66 8.54
C LYS A 239 -4.94 32.06 9.76
#